data_AF-A0A5B2VWX4-F1
#
_entry.id   AF-A0A5B2VWX4-F1
#
_cell.length_a   1.000
_cell.length_b   1.000
_cell.length_c   1.000
_cell.angle_alpha   90.00
_cell.angle_beta   90.00
_cell.angle_gamma   90.00
#
_symmetry.space_group_name_H-M   'P 1'
#
loop_
_entity.id
_entity.type
_entity.pdbx_description
1 polymer ?
#
loop_
_entity_poly.entity_id
_entity_poly.type
_entity_poly.pdbx_seq_one_letter_code
_entity_poly.pdbx_strand_id
1 'polypeptide(L)'
;MTQPDGTDKYRYCNHHHELTDEYELVDFGDGEFVANKAAIPLLKALNEAGLKTRTHHYDGQNRHGFVSILLGNVRAEVRVVNELDADRTKYNGQYELLIGWETDVQKATT
;
A
#
# COMPACT_ATOMS: atom_id res chain seq x y z
N MET A 1 39.61 -1.25 -3.47
CA MET A 1 38.44 -0.58 -2.86
C MET A 1 37.56 -0.12 -4.00
N THR A 2 36.45 -0.82 -4.25
CA THR A 2 35.46 -0.43 -5.25
C THR A 2 34.84 0.88 -4.80
N GLN A 3 34.78 1.89 -5.68
CA GLN A 3 34.04 3.12 -5.37
C GLN A 3 32.61 2.73 -5.01
N PRO A 4 32.02 3.25 -3.93
CA PRO A 4 30.60 3.04 -3.67
C PRO A 4 29.86 3.56 -4.89
N ASP A 5 29.08 2.69 -5.52
CA ASP A 5 28.21 3.15 -6.59
C ASP A 5 27.28 4.21 -6.00
N GLY A 6 26.89 5.22 -6.79
CA GLY A 6 26.01 6.30 -6.32
C GLY A 6 24.62 5.82 -5.86
N THR A 7 24.39 4.50 -5.87
CA THR A 7 23.15 3.80 -5.56
C THR A 7 23.18 3.06 -4.23
N ASP A 8 24.31 2.97 -3.53
CA ASP A 8 24.43 2.30 -2.22
C ASP A 8 23.47 2.90 -1.17
N LYS A 9 23.16 4.20 -1.26
CA LYS A 9 22.18 4.87 -0.41
C LYS A 9 20.72 4.43 -0.65
N TYR A 10 20.44 3.80 -1.79
CA TYR A 10 19.12 3.28 -2.14
C TYR A 10 19.00 1.76 -1.93
N ARG A 11 20.06 1.10 -1.45
CA ARG A 11 20.14 -0.36 -1.30
C ARG A 11 19.04 -0.95 -0.41
N TYR A 12 18.46 -0.14 0.46
CA TYR A 12 17.37 -0.49 1.35
C TYR A 12 16.05 0.23 1.02
N CYS A 13 16.04 1.12 0.03
CA CYS A 13 14.85 1.86 -0.37
C CYS A 13 14.06 1.04 -1.39
N ASN A 14 12.83 0.65 -1.04
CA ASN A 14 11.92 -0.13 -1.88
C ASN A 14 11.49 0.58 -3.19
N HIS A 15 11.85 1.86 -3.36
CA HIS A 15 11.48 2.69 -4.50
C HIS A 15 12.52 3.78 -4.79
N HIS A 16 12.91 3.94 -6.06
CA HIS A 16 13.99 4.84 -6.48
C HIS A 16 13.39 6.05 -7.22
N HIS A 17 13.33 7.19 -6.54
CA HIS A 17 13.14 8.50 -7.16
C HIS A 17 14.32 9.40 -6.79
N GLU A 18 14.71 10.30 -7.70
CA GLU A 18 15.62 11.38 -7.31
C GLU A 18 14.94 12.25 -6.26
N LEU A 19 15.70 12.64 -5.22
CA LEU A 19 15.23 13.59 -4.23
C LEU A 19 15.10 14.96 -4.89
N THR A 20 13.87 15.35 -5.18
CA THR A 20 13.48 16.71 -5.60
C THR A 20 12.56 17.33 -4.54
N ASP A 21 12.14 18.58 -4.72
CA ASP A 21 11.22 19.25 -3.80
C ASP A 21 9.86 18.55 -3.65
N GLU A 22 9.50 17.67 -4.58
CA GLU A 22 8.25 16.89 -4.59
C GLU A 22 8.36 15.56 -3.82
N TYR A 23 9.59 15.14 -3.49
CA TYR A 23 9.85 13.88 -2.80
C TYR A 23 10.48 14.15 -1.43
N GLU A 24 10.29 13.21 -0.51
CA GLU A 24 10.97 13.22 0.79
C GLU A 24 11.30 11.80 1.24
N LEU A 25 12.33 11.70 2.09
CA LEU A 25 12.64 10.47 2.81
C LEU A 25 11.68 10.33 3.98
N VAL A 26 11.00 9.18 4.06
CA VAL A 26 10.08 8.84 5.14
C VAL A 26 10.41 7.47 5.71
N ASP A 27 10.06 7.27 6.97
CA ASP A 27 10.06 5.96 7.62
C ASP A 27 8.73 5.76 8.35
N PHE A 28 8.02 4.69 8.01
CA PHE A 28 6.76 4.29 8.66
C PHE A 28 6.91 3.07 9.57
N GLY A 29 8.13 2.63 9.86
CA GLY A 29 8.45 1.53 10.78
C GLY A 29 8.99 0.25 10.12
N ASP A 30 9.18 0.25 8.80
CA ASP A 30 9.78 -0.86 8.02
C ASP A 30 11.05 -0.41 7.25
N GLY A 31 11.59 0.76 7.62
CA GLY A 31 12.80 1.34 7.03
C GLY A 31 12.55 2.59 6.18
N GLU A 32 13.62 3.34 5.93
CA GLU A 32 13.57 4.60 5.17
C GLU A 32 13.35 4.36 3.66
N PHE A 33 12.47 5.16 3.05
CA PHE A 33 12.27 5.16 1.61
C PHE A 33 11.88 6.55 1.09
N VAL A 34 12.09 6.77 -0.22
CA VAL A 34 11.71 8.01 -0.89
C VAL A 34 10.25 7.94 -1.31
N ALA A 35 9.46 8.93 -0.90
CA ALA A 35 8.04 9.01 -1.22
C ALA A 35 7.68 10.35 -1.88
N ASN A 36 6.71 10.33 -2.79
CA ASN A 36 6.09 11.56 -3.28
C ASN A 36 5.26 12.18 -2.14
N LYS A 37 5.47 13.48 -1.86
CA LYS A 37 4.79 14.20 -0.77
C LYS A 37 3.26 14.09 -0.82
N ALA A 38 2.67 14.06 -2.02
CA ALA A 38 1.23 13.93 -2.20
C ALA A 38 0.71 12.52 -1.87
N ALA A 39 1.55 11.48 -1.98
CA ALA A 39 1.17 10.10 -1.69
C ALA A 39 1.32 9.73 -0.20
N ILE A 40 2.08 10.51 0.57
CA ILE A 40 2.39 10.22 1.98
C ILE A 40 1.16 10.04 2.87
N PRO A 41 0.10 10.87 2.81
CA PRO A 41 -1.08 10.66 3.63
C PRO A 41 -1.72 9.28 3.43
N LEU A 42 -1.77 8.79 2.19
CA LEU A 42 -2.27 7.46 1.86
C LEU A 42 -1.32 6.37 2.36
N LEU A 43 -0.02 6.50 2.10
CA LEU A 43 0.98 5.51 2.53
C LEU A 43 1.01 5.36 4.05
N LYS A 44 0.91 6.48 4.78
CA LYS A 44 0.80 6.50 6.24
C LYS A 44 -0.47 5.80 6.71
N ALA A 45 -1.63 6.11 6.12
CA ALA A 45 -2.89 5.46 6.49
C ALA A 45 -2.86 3.93 6.22
N LEU A 46 -2.26 3.50 5.11
CA LEU A 46 -2.07 2.08 4.79
C LEU A 46 -1.16 1.41 5.83
N ASN A 47 -0.06 2.06 6.20
CA ASN A 47 0.85 1.53 7.22
C ASN A 47 0.19 1.47 8.62
N GLU A 48 -0.56 2.51 9.00
CA GLU A 48 -1.33 2.53 10.26
C GLU A 48 -2.42 1.45 10.30
N ALA A 49 -2.96 1.07 9.13
CA ALA A 49 -3.84 -0.09 8.99
C ALA A 49 -3.09 -1.45 9.00
N GLY A 50 -1.76 -1.45 9.19
CA GLY A 50 -0.91 -2.63 9.20
C GLY A 50 -0.59 -3.21 7.82
N LEU A 51 -0.86 -2.47 6.74
CA LEU A 51 -0.63 -2.92 5.37
C LEU A 51 0.79 -2.58 4.93
N LYS A 52 1.54 -3.60 4.51
CA LYS A 52 2.88 -3.44 3.93
C LYS A 52 2.77 -2.95 2.50
N THR A 53 3.42 -1.84 2.16
CA THR A 53 3.46 -1.31 0.78
C THR A 53 4.85 -1.50 0.17
N ARG A 54 4.93 -1.77 -1.14
CA ARG A 54 6.22 -2.03 -1.82
C ARG A 54 6.60 -0.93 -2.80
N THR A 55 5.67 -0.57 -3.65
CA THR A 55 5.89 0.38 -4.76
C THR A 55 4.71 1.31 -4.80
N HIS A 56 4.96 2.60 -4.99
CA HIS A 56 3.92 3.57 -5.25
C HIS A 56 4.35 4.45 -6.42
N HIS A 57 3.41 5.16 -7.01
CA HIS A 57 3.68 6.13 -8.05
C HIS A 57 2.55 7.15 -8.03
N TYR A 58 2.90 8.41 -8.26
CA TYR A 58 1.94 9.48 -8.41
C TYR A 58 2.41 10.39 -9.54
N ASP A 59 1.56 10.54 -10.55
CA ASP A 59 1.76 11.48 -11.65
C ASP A 59 0.63 12.52 -11.60
N GLY A 60 0.97 13.69 -11.06
CA GLY A 60 0.03 14.83 -10.98
C GLY A 60 -0.37 15.40 -12.35
N GLN A 61 0.41 15.15 -13.41
CA GLN A 61 0.13 15.65 -14.76
C GLN A 61 -0.78 14.69 -15.53
N ASN A 62 -0.51 13.38 -15.47
CA ASN A 62 -1.28 12.35 -16.16
C ASN A 62 -2.42 11.75 -15.32
N ARG A 63 -2.66 12.29 -14.11
CA ARG A 63 -3.73 11.88 -13.17
C ARG A 63 -3.74 10.37 -12.88
N HIS A 64 -2.57 9.75 -12.95
CA HIS A 64 -2.40 8.33 -12.71
C HIS A 64 -1.59 8.14 -11.43
N GLY A 65 -2.00 7.20 -10.61
CA GLY A 65 -1.26 6.84 -9.42
C GLY A 65 -1.58 5.42 -9.00
N PHE A 66 -0.62 4.76 -8.39
CA PHE A 66 -0.81 3.44 -7.83
C PHE A 66 -0.04 3.29 -6.53
N VAL A 67 -0.52 2.40 -5.67
CA VAL A 67 0.22 1.86 -4.54
C VAL A 67 0.06 0.35 -4.61
N SER A 68 1.16 -0.38 -4.48
CA SER A 68 1.16 -1.83 -4.36
C SER A 68 1.27 -2.21 -2.89
N ILE A 69 0.32 -3.03 -2.46
CA ILE A 69 0.28 -3.62 -1.12
C ILE A 69 0.79 -5.06 -1.24
N LEU A 70 1.70 -5.45 -0.36
CA LEU A 70 2.17 -6.83 -0.24
C LEU A 70 1.09 -7.63 0.48
N LEU A 71 0.44 -8.50 -0.29
CA LEU A 71 -0.53 -9.44 0.23
C LEU A 71 0.22 -10.71 0.65
N GLY A 72 -0.06 -11.20 1.87
CA GLY A 72 0.44 -12.49 2.34
C GLY A 72 -0.32 -13.66 1.69
N ASN A 73 -0.55 -14.74 2.45
CA ASN A 73 -1.40 -15.84 2.00
C ASN A 73 -2.89 -15.46 2.10
N VAL A 74 -3.31 -14.49 1.28
CA VAL A 74 -4.66 -13.94 1.26
C VAL A 74 -5.16 -13.88 -0.19
N ARG A 75 -6.48 -13.98 -0.37
CA ARG A 75 -7.15 -13.69 -1.65
C ARG A 75 -7.55 -12.22 -1.65
N ALA A 76 -7.27 -11.50 -2.73
CA ALA A 76 -7.76 -10.15 -2.96
C ALA A 76 -8.68 -10.09 -4.18
N GLU A 77 -9.76 -9.34 -4.06
CA GLU A 77 -10.74 -9.13 -5.13
C GLU A 77 -11.25 -7.70 -5.09
N VAL A 78 -11.36 -7.07 -6.28
CA VAL A 78 -12.08 -5.81 -6.42
C VAL A 78 -13.52 -6.13 -6.78
N ARG A 79 -14.47 -5.68 -5.94
CA ARG A 79 -15.90 -5.86 -6.17
C ARG A 79 -16.66 -4.55 -5.99
N VAL A 80 -17.88 -4.50 -6.50
CA VAL A 80 -18.80 -3.38 -6.23
C VAL A 80 -19.59 -3.71 -4.98
N VAL A 81 -19.62 -2.78 -4.02
CA VAL A 81 -20.40 -2.91 -2.81
C VAL A 81 -21.88 -2.98 -3.18
N ASN A 82 -22.52 -4.09 -2.80
CA ASN A 82 -23.94 -4.31 -2.99
C ASN A 82 -24.48 -5.08 -1.78
N GLU A 83 -24.71 -4.36 -0.69
CA GLU A 83 -25.30 -4.94 0.52
C GLU A 83 -26.83 -4.97 0.36
N LEU A 84 -27.38 -6.18 0.16
CA LEU A 84 -28.82 -6.43 0.13
C LEU A 84 -29.43 -6.01 1.49
N ASP A 85 -30.52 -5.25 1.46
CA ASP A 85 -31.29 -4.80 2.64
C ASP A 85 -30.52 -3.90 3.64
N ALA A 86 -29.37 -3.38 3.26
CA ALA A 86 -28.62 -2.41 4.07
C ALA A 86 -29.06 -0.97 3.74
N ASP A 87 -30.25 -0.56 4.19
CA ASP A 87 -30.77 0.81 4.06
C ASP A 87 -29.85 1.89 4.69
N ARG A 88 -28.81 1.48 5.43
CA ARG A 88 -27.88 2.34 6.18
C ARG A 88 -26.51 2.51 5.53
N THR A 89 -26.17 1.76 4.48
CA THR A 89 -24.84 1.91 3.86
C THR A 89 -24.86 2.93 2.73
N LYS A 90 -24.09 4.02 2.89
CA LYS A 90 -23.89 5.04 1.83
C LYS A 90 -22.88 4.60 0.76
N TYR A 91 -22.40 3.35 0.84
CA TYR A 91 -21.30 2.84 0.02
C TYR A 91 -21.76 1.94 -1.13
N ASN A 92 -23.06 1.62 -1.22
CA ASN A 92 -23.60 0.85 -2.36
C ASN A 92 -23.23 1.54 -3.70
N GLY A 93 -22.73 0.74 -4.64
CA GLY A 93 -22.24 1.21 -5.94
C GLY A 93 -20.79 1.68 -5.97
N GLN A 94 -20.09 1.73 -4.82
CA GLN A 94 -18.66 2.02 -4.77
C GLN A 94 -17.83 0.75 -5.00
N TYR A 95 -16.60 0.93 -5.48
CA TYR A 95 -15.62 -0.16 -5.55
C TYR A 95 -14.99 -0.39 -4.18
N GLU A 96 -14.85 -1.66 -3.79
CA GLU A 96 -14.08 -2.08 -2.63
C GLU A 96 -13.02 -3.12 -3.00
N LEU A 97 -11.93 -3.11 -2.24
CA LEU A 97 -10.94 -4.17 -2.24
C LEU A 97 -11.26 -5.11 -1.06
N LEU A 98 -11.77 -6.30 -1.36
CA LEU A 98 -11.97 -7.36 -0.38
C LEU A 98 -10.68 -8.17 -0.25
N ILE A 99 -10.13 -8.25 0.97
CA ILE A 99 -9.01 -9.12 1.31
C ILE A 99 -9.53 -10.21 2.24
N GLY A 100 -9.52 -11.47 1.79
CA GLY A 100 -9.97 -12.63 2.54
C GLY A 100 -8.82 -13.59 2.85
N TRP A 101 -8.89 -14.25 4.00
CA TRP A 101 -7.95 -15.31 4.40
C TRP A 101 -8.72 -16.45 5.07
N GLU A 102 -8.17 -17.66 4.96
CA GLU A 102 -8.67 -18.79 5.74
C GLU A 102 -8.22 -18.61 7.19
N THR A 103 -9.17 -18.68 8.11
CA THR A 103 -8.84 -18.87 9.53
C THR A 103 -8.85 -20.36 9.81
N ASP A 104 -7.82 -20.87 10.49
CA ASP A 104 -7.83 -22.24 10.98
C ASP A 104 -9.05 -22.42 11.89
N VAL A 105 -10.09 -23.06 11.36
CA VAL A 105 -11.20 -23.53 12.19
C VAL A 105 -10.64 -24.68 12.99
N GLN A 106 -10.31 -24.44 14.27
CA GLN A 106 -10.15 -25.53 15.23
C GLN A 106 -11.43 -26.36 15.14
N LYS A 107 -11.36 -27.52 14.49
CA LYS A 107 -12.41 -28.53 14.56
C LYS A 107 -12.56 -28.84 16.04
N ALA A 108 -13.65 -28.38 16.64
CA ALA A 108 -14.07 -28.86 17.94
C ALA A 108 -14.24 -30.38 17.80
N THR A 109 -13.24 -31.12 18.26
CA THR A 109 -13.35 -32.56 18.45
C THR A 109 -14.46 -32.80 19.45
N THR A 110 -15.56 -33.36 18.94
CA THR A 110 -16.67 -33.98 19.67
C THR A 110 -16.20 -34.96 20.72
#